data_AF-A0A966NB88-F1
#
_entry.id   AF-A0A966NB88-F1
#
_cell.length_a   1.000
_cell.length_b   1.000
_cell.length_c   1.000
_cell.angle_alpha   90.00
_cell.angle_beta   90.00
_cell.angle_gamma   90.00
#
_symmetry.space_group_name_H-M   'P 1'
#
loop_
_entity.id
_entity.type
_entity.pdbx_description
1 polymer ?
#
loop_
_entity_poly.entity_id
_entity_poly.type
_entity_poly.pdbx_seq_one_letter_code
_entity_poly.pdbx_strand_id
1 'polypeptide(L)'
;MKKMELNAGNTIFKKGDPADGLYIVGKGSVGIYFPTNHTMEKPDIVLKANDILGEMGVIDTAPRMATAKALEPSVIIFVST
;
A
#
# COMPACT_ATOMS: atom_id res chain seq x y z
N MET A 1 3.85 15.73 -2.95
CA MET A 1 3.82 14.37 -3.52
C MET A 1 5.23 13.84 -3.65
N LYS A 2 5.49 12.58 -3.32
CA LYS A 2 6.81 11.95 -3.41
C LYS A 2 6.74 10.65 -4.21
N LYS A 3 7.61 10.50 -5.20
CA LYS A 3 7.75 9.26 -5.98
C LYS A 3 8.64 8.27 -5.21
N MET A 4 8.23 7.00 -5.21
CA MET A 4 8.96 5.87 -4.64
C MET A 4 9.11 4.80 -5.72
N GLU A 5 10.33 4.33 -5.94
CA GLU A 5 10.63 3.21 -6.84
C GLU A 5 10.94 1.99 -5.97
N LEU A 6 10.18 0.92 -6.18
CA LEU A 6 10.17 -0.26 -5.31
C LEU A 6 10.43 -1.52 -6.13
N ASN A 7 11.21 -2.44 -5.56
CA ASN A 7 11.35 -3.79 -6.09
C ASN A 7 10.22 -4.70 -5.57
N ALA A 8 10.02 -5.83 -6.25
CA ALA A 8 9.11 -6.87 -5.76
C ALA A 8 9.42 -7.25 -4.31
N GLY A 9 8.40 -7.39 -3.49
CA GLY A 9 8.48 -7.71 -2.06
C GLY A 9 8.75 -6.51 -1.14
N ASN A 10 9.10 -5.33 -1.67
CA ASN A 10 9.23 -4.14 -0.82
C ASN A 10 7.90 -3.76 -0.17
N THR A 11 7.95 -3.43 1.12
CA THR A 11 6.78 -3.00 1.88
C THR A 11 6.59 -1.49 1.72
N ILE A 12 5.36 -1.08 1.41
CA ILE A 12 4.98 0.33 1.26
C ILE A 12 4.57 0.89 2.62
N PHE A 13 3.72 0.17 3.34
CA PHE A 13 3.37 0.39 4.74
C PHE A 13 2.92 -0.92 5.38
N LYS A 14 2.95 -0.99 6.71
CA LYS A 14 2.47 -2.11 7.52
C LYS A 14 1.20 -1.75 8.25
N LYS A 15 0.44 -2.78 8.61
CA LYS A 15 -0.69 -2.62 9.52
C LYS A 15 -0.21 -2.00 10.85
N GLY A 16 -0.93 -0.98 11.30
CA GLY A 16 -0.63 -0.23 12.52
C GLY A 16 0.29 0.97 12.33
N ASP A 17 0.91 1.13 11.15
CA ASP A 17 1.67 2.35 10.86
C ASP A 17 0.73 3.58 10.89
N PRO A 18 1.23 4.78 11.23
CA PRO A 18 0.46 6.01 11.09
C PRO A 18 -0.01 6.24 9.64
N ALA A 19 -1.15 6.91 9.48
CA ALA A 19 -1.68 7.29 8.18
C ALA A 19 -1.58 8.80 7.97
N ASP A 20 -0.42 9.25 7.50
CA ASP A 20 -0.05 10.65 7.22
C ASP A 20 -0.28 11.08 5.75
N GLY A 21 -0.99 10.24 5.00
CA GLY A 21 -1.25 10.44 3.59
C GLY A 21 -1.74 9.18 2.90
N LEU A 22 -1.96 9.26 1.60
CA LEU A 22 -2.38 8.14 0.74
C LEU A 22 -1.35 7.86 -0.35
N TYR A 23 -1.50 6.73 -1.01
CA TYR A 23 -0.62 6.31 -2.09
C TYR A 23 -1.42 6.08 -3.37
N ILE A 24 -0.76 6.27 -4.51
CA ILE A 24 -1.26 5.95 -5.84
C ILE A 24 -0.27 5.01 -6.50
N VAL A 25 -0.76 3.93 -7.10
CA VAL A 25 0.08 3.04 -7.92
C VAL A 25 0.30 3.73 -9.26
N GLY A 26 1.51 4.24 -9.53
CA GLY A 26 1.85 4.84 -10.82
C GLY A 26 2.20 3.80 -11.88
N LYS A 27 2.90 2.72 -11.49
CA LYS A 27 3.28 1.60 -12.35
C LYS A 27 3.43 0.33 -11.51
N GLY A 28 3.18 -0.83 -12.13
CA GLY A 28 3.33 -2.14 -11.49
C GLY A 28 2.07 -2.55 -10.74
N SER A 29 2.25 -3.30 -9.67
CA SER A 29 1.15 -3.83 -8.87
C SER A 29 1.51 -3.97 -7.40
N VAL A 30 0.50 -3.80 -6.55
CA VAL A 30 0.61 -3.82 -5.10
C VAL A 30 -0.38 -4.83 -4.52
N GLY A 31 0.11 -5.68 -3.63
CA GLY A 31 -0.70 -6.58 -2.83
C GLY A 31 -1.08 -5.95 -1.50
N ILE A 32 -2.35 -6.02 -1.14
CA ILE A 32 -2.87 -5.69 0.18
C ILE A 32 -3.09 -6.99 0.95
N TYR A 33 -2.66 -6.99 2.21
CA TYR A 33 -2.72 -8.12 3.10
C TYR A 33 -3.38 -7.72 4.41
N PHE A 34 -4.57 -8.25 4.68
CA PHE A 34 -5.30 -7.99 5.91
C PHE A 34 -4.73 -8.78 7.09
N PRO A 35 -4.96 -8.33 8.35
CA PRO A 35 -4.45 -9.03 9.53
C PRO A 35 -4.95 -10.48 9.69
N THR A 36 -6.08 -10.80 9.05
CA THR A 36 -6.66 -12.14 9.01
C THR A 36 -5.93 -13.09 8.06
N ASN A 37 -5.06 -12.57 7.19
CA ASN A 37 -4.22 -13.35 6.29
C ASN A 37 -2.93 -13.79 7.00
N HIS A 38 -3.01 -14.91 7.69
CA HIS A 38 -1.90 -15.39 8.53
C HIS A 38 -0.67 -15.87 7.74
N THR A 39 -0.84 -16.35 6.51
CA THR A 39 0.28 -16.87 5.70
C THR A 39 1.02 -15.77 4.96
N MET A 40 0.31 -14.70 4.57
CA MET A 40 0.85 -13.59 3.77
C MET A 40 1.49 -14.02 2.44
N GLU A 41 1.20 -15.25 1.97
CA GLU A 41 1.76 -15.81 0.74
C GLU A 41 1.12 -15.20 -0.50
N LYS A 42 -0.20 -14.99 -0.45
CA LYS A 42 -0.98 -14.35 -1.51
C LYS A 42 -1.67 -13.10 -0.96
N PRO A 43 -1.74 -12.02 -1.74
CA PRO A 43 -2.48 -10.84 -1.35
C PRO A 43 -3.98 -11.11 -1.34
N ASP A 44 -4.70 -10.46 -0.42
CA ASP A 44 -6.16 -10.47 -0.39
C ASP A 44 -6.74 -9.61 -1.51
N ILE A 45 -6.06 -8.51 -1.85
CA ILE A 45 -6.41 -7.60 -2.95
C ILE A 45 -5.16 -7.27 -3.74
N VAL A 46 -5.28 -7.27 -5.07
CA VAL A 46 -4.23 -6.79 -5.99
C VAL A 46 -4.67 -5.47 -6.60
N LEU A 47 -3.87 -4.44 -6.40
CA LEU A 47 -4.03 -3.11 -6.97
C LEU A 47 -3.05 -2.91 -8.13
N LYS A 48 -3.50 -2.21 -9.17
CA LYS A 48 -2.77 -1.93 -10.41
C LYS A 48 -2.60 -0.43 -10.60
N ALA A 49 -1.92 -0.05 -11.68
CA ALA A 49 -1.72 1.35 -12.02
C ALA A 49 -3.04 2.15 -12.00
N ASN A 50 -2.96 3.34 -11.43
CA ASN A 50 -4.04 4.29 -11.13
C ASN A 50 -4.94 3.95 -9.92
N ASP A 51 -4.76 2.80 -9.28
CA ASP A 51 -5.46 2.51 -8.03
C ASP A 51 -4.87 3.32 -6.86
N ILE A 52 -5.74 3.69 -5.92
CA ILE A 52 -5.40 4.37 -4.67
C ILE A 52 -5.35 3.33 -3.54
N LEU A 53 -4.45 3.54 -2.59
CA LEU A 53 -4.37 2.73 -1.38
C LEU A 53 -4.00 3.53 -0.14
N GLY A 54 -4.50 3.05 1.00
CA GLY A 54 -4.24 3.62 2.32
C GLY A 54 -5.09 4.84 2.64
N GLU A 55 -6.04 5.20 1.78
CA GLU A 55 -6.98 6.31 1.94
C GLU A 55 -7.86 6.15 3.19
N MET A 56 -8.26 4.92 3.53
CA MET A 56 -9.09 4.67 4.72
C MET A 56 -8.45 5.19 6.02
N GLY A 57 -7.14 4.99 6.20
CA GLY A 57 -6.46 5.47 7.40
C GLY A 57 -6.45 7.00 7.52
N VAL A 58 -6.47 7.69 6.39
CA VAL A 58 -6.55 9.16 6.34
C VAL A 58 -7.98 9.62 6.63
N ILE A 59 -8.98 9.00 5.99
CA ILE A 59 -10.39 9.37 6.13
C ILE A 59 -10.88 9.11 7.55
N ASP A 60 -10.55 7.95 8.12
CA ASP A 60 -11.01 7.51 9.44
C ASP A 60 -10.12 8.03 10.58
N THR A 61 -9.05 8.77 10.26
CA THR A 61 -8.02 9.20 11.24
C THR A 61 -7.52 8.02 12.08
N ALA A 62 -7.21 6.92 11.41
CA ALA A 62 -6.85 5.65 12.03
C ALA A 62 -5.51 5.13 11.49
N PRO A 63 -4.76 4.31 12.27
CA PRO A 63 -3.60 3.61 11.75
C PRO A 63 -3.95 2.72 10.54
N ARG A 64 -2.94 2.38 9.73
CA ARG A 64 -3.11 1.50 8.56
C ARG A 64 -3.79 0.19 8.96
N MET A 65 -4.86 -0.17 8.27
CA MET A 65 -5.66 -1.38 8.57
C MET A 65 -5.04 -2.67 8.01
N ALA A 66 -4.15 -2.55 7.02
CA ALA A 66 -3.56 -3.67 6.30
C ALA A 66 -2.08 -3.39 6.01
N THR A 67 -1.37 -4.41 5.52
CA THR A 67 0.00 -4.29 5.03
C THR A 67 -0.02 -4.24 3.50
N ALA A 68 0.74 -3.32 2.90
CA ALA A 68 0.86 -3.19 1.46
C ALA A 68 2.28 -3.52 0.98
N LYS A 69 2.42 -4.36 -0.05
CA LYS A 69 3.71 -4.74 -0.63
C LYS A 69 3.68 -4.68 -2.15
N ALA A 70 4.76 -4.21 -2.76
CA ALA A 70 4.93 -4.30 -4.21
C ALA A 70 5.04 -5.78 -4.64
N LEU A 71 4.29 -6.20 -5.65
CA LEU A 71 4.33 -7.56 -6.18
C LEU A 71 5.37 -7.71 -7.31
N GLU A 72 5.72 -6.58 -7.93
CA GLU A 72 6.69 -6.46 -9.01
C GLU A 72 7.40 -5.10 -8.92
N PRO A 73 8.43 -4.82 -9.73
CA PRO A 73 9.02 -3.48 -9.82
C PRO A 73 7.94 -2.41 -10.07
N SER A 74 7.75 -1.52 -9.09
CA SER A 74 6.60 -0.63 -9.02
C SER A 74 7.01 0.82 -8.75
N VAL A 75 6.22 1.75 -9.27
CA VAL A 75 6.32 3.18 -8.96
C VAL A 75 5.12 3.56 -8.13
N ILE A 76 5.34 4.06 -6.92
CA ILE A 76 4.29 4.52 -6.01
C ILE A 76 4.43 6.02 -5.80
N ILE A 77 3.32 6.74 -5.83
CA ILE A 77 3.26 8.18 -5.55
C ILE A 77 2.60 8.36 -4.19
N PHE A 78 3.33 8.90 -3.23
CA PHE A 78 2.80 9.28 -1.92
C PHE A 78 2.27 10.72 -1.97
N VAL A 79 1.06 10.92 -1.46
CA VAL A 79 0.40 12.22 -1.31
C VAL A 79 0.16 12.44 0.18
N SER A 80 0.95 13.32 0.79
CA SER A 80 0.77 13.75 2.17
C SER A 80 -0.47 14.62 2.29
N THR A 81 -1.20 14.46 3.40
CA THR A 81 -2.23 15.42 3.83
C THR A 81 -1.63 16.66 4.47
#